data_AF-A0A3B9K1X8-F1
#
_entry.id   AF-A0A3B9K1X8-F1
#
_cell.length_a   1.000
_cell.length_b   1.000
_cell.length_c   1.000
_cell.angle_alpha   90.00
_cell.angle_beta   90.00
_cell.angle_gamma   90.00
#
_symmetry.space_group_name_H-M   'P 1'
#
loop_
_entity.id
_entity.type
_entity.pdbx_description
1 polymer ?
#
loop_
_entity_poly.entity_id
_entity_poly.type
_entity_poly.pdbx_seq_one_letter_code
_entity_poly.pdbx_strand_id
1 'polypeptide(L)'
;MSGKSQFSTDSFEYFVDSLDNYISGEQIYSIQINPEVETIINLESVELESLTPEECCEKAYVLYGYCHYVQSVSNQHIVKLNWCEKQLNMIVSKQANQFDKYMKWEQKYYTVIDNDEFAKKLFEVKLAAESRVMWLDNKVRDLRRMADSLLELSRRKSG
;
A
#
# COMPACT_ATOMS: atom_id res chain seq x y z
N MET A 1 -29.34 -30.01 -4.62
CA MET A 1 -28.84 -29.84 -3.24
C MET A 1 -28.52 -28.37 -3.04
N SER A 2 -29.37 -27.68 -2.30
CA SER A 2 -29.32 -26.22 -2.10
C SER A 2 -28.26 -25.84 -1.06
N GLY A 3 -27.49 -24.80 -1.42
CA GLY A 3 -26.75 -23.84 -0.61
C GLY A 3 -26.51 -24.10 0.88
N LYS A 4 -25.23 -24.04 1.27
CA LYS A 4 -24.72 -23.19 2.35
C LYS A 4 -23.20 -23.35 2.51
N SER A 5 -22.45 -22.46 1.88
CA SER A 5 -21.32 -21.76 2.52
C SER A 5 -21.16 -20.42 1.82
N GLN A 6 -22.25 -19.64 1.81
CA GLN A 6 -22.18 -18.23 1.44
C GLN A 6 -21.45 -17.55 2.59
N PHE A 7 -20.24 -17.05 2.32
CA PHE A 7 -19.54 -16.17 3.25
C PHE A 7 -20.45 -14.96 3.49
N SER A 8 -20.96 -14.80 4.73
CA SER A 8 -21.81 -13.68 5.11
C SER A 8 -21.00 -12.38 5.18
N THR A 9 -21.68 -11.23 5.18
CA THR A 9 -21.02 -9.91 5.39
C THR A 9 -20.20 -9.87 6.68
N ASP A 10 -20.70 -10.49 7.76
CA ASP A 10 -19.98 -10.57 9.03
C ASP A 10 -18.69 -11.40 8.92
N SER A 11 -18.69 -12.44 8.07
CA SER A 11 -17.48 -13.20 7.77
C SER A 11 -16.49 -12.43 6.92
N PHE A 12 -16.93 -11.41 6.19
CA PHE A 12 -16.07 -10.57 5.36
C PHE A 12 -15.28 -9.55 6.18
N GLU A 13 -15.92 -8.85 7.13
CA GLU A 13 -15.22 -7.90 8.01
C GLU A 13 -14.18 -8.61 8.87
N TYR A 14 -14.57 -9.71 9.52
CA TYR A 14 -13.64 -10.59 10.25
C TYR A 14 -12.49 -11.08 9.36
N PHE A 15 -12.80 -11.37 8.10
CA PHE A 15 -11.81 -11.82 7.14
C PHE A 15 -10.81 -10.71 6.77
N VAL A 16 -11.29 -9.49 6.50
CA VAL A 16 -10.43 -8.32 6.21
C VAL A 16 -9.53 -8.02 7.40
N ASP A 17 -10.07 -8.04 8.61
CA ASP A 17 -9.31 -7.86 9.85
C ASP A 17 -8.29 -8.97 10.04
N SER A 18 -8.63 -10.23 9.71
CA SER A 18 -7.69 -11.35 9.77
C SER A 18 -6.52 -11.17 8.79
N LEU A 19 -6.78 -10.63 7.60
CA LEU A 19 -5.75 -10.33 6.62
C LEU A 19 -4.82 -9.21 7.10
N ASP A 20 -5.40 -8.14 7.65
CA ASP A 20 -4.62 -7.01 8.17
C ASP A 20 -3.77 -7.46 9.37
N ASN A 21 -4.31 -8.31 10.26
CA ASN A 21 -3.56 -8.94 11.35
C ASN A 21 -2.44 -9.88 10.84
N TYR A 22 -2.68 -10.63 9.77
CA TYR A 22 -1.67 -11.50 9.17
C TYR A 22 -0.52 -10.68 8.57
N ILE A 23 -0.85 -9.59 7.87
CA ILE A 23 0.14 -8.67 7.28
C ILE A 23 0.97 -7.99 8.38
N SER A 24 0.36 -7.66 9.51
CA SER A 24 1.02 -7.01 10.66
C SER A 24 1.63 -7.99 11.67
N GLY A 25 1.47 -9.31 11.50
CA GLY A 25 1.72 -10.32 12.53
C GLY A 25 3.18 -10.71 12.76
N GLU A 26 4.11 -10.17 11.97
CA GLU A 26 5.54 -10.40 12.18
C GLU A 26 6.03 -9.59 13.39
N GLN A 27 6.88 -10.17 14.24
CA GLN A 27 7.50 -9.47 15.38
C GLN A 27 8.62 -8.50 14.94
N ILE A 28 8.38 -7.78 13.84
CA ILE A 28 9.28 -6.77 13.29
C ILE A 28 8.74 -5.41 13.71
N TYR A 29 9.53 -4.67 14.46
CA TYR A 29 9.18 -3.31 14.85
C TYR A 29 9.04 -2.41 13.62
N SER A 30 7.90 -1.76 13.49
CA SER A 30 7.66 -0.75 12.47
C SER A 30 8.24 0.60 12.93
N ILE A 31 8.77 1.35 11.97
CA ILE A 31 9.20 2.72 12.24
C ILE A 31 7.98 3.54 12.64
N GLN A 32 8.07 4.17 13.81
CA GLN A 32 7.09 5.15 14.25
C GLN A 32 7.32 6.46 13.52
N ILE A 33 6.23 7.13 13.14
CA ILE A 33 6.32 8.45 12.49
C ILE A 33 6.96 9.42 13.50
N ASN A 34 8.11 9.97 13.14
CA ASN A 34 8.66 11.12 13.85
C ASN A 34 7.89 12.38 13.41
N PRO A 35 7.20 13.10 14.33
CA PRO A 35 6.46 14.31 13.99
C PRO A 35 7.29 15.40 13.30
N GLU A 36 8.61 15.44 13.56
CA GLU A 36 9.53 16.38 12.91
C GLU A 36 9.51 16.30 11.38
N VAL A 37 9.09 15.16 10.82
CA VAL A 37 9.01 14.96 9.38
C VAL A 37 8.19 16.04 8.68
N GLU A 38 7.10 16.50 9.30
CA GLU A 38 6.22 17.50 8.72
C GLU A 38 6.95 18.83 8.55
N THR A 39 7.74 19.23 9.55
CA THR A 39 8.59 20.42 9.45
C THR A 39 9.68 20.22 8.39
N ILE A 40 10.32 19.05 8.35
CA ILE A 40 11.44 18.80 7.43
C ILE A 40 11.00 18.82 5.96
N ILE A 41 9.85 18.23 5.63
CA ILE A 41 9.36 18.22 4.24
C ILE A 41 8.86 19.58 3.76
N ASN A 42 8.62 20.52 4.68
CA ASN A 42 8.10 21.85 4.39
C ASN A 42 9.12 22.97 4.68
N LEU A 43 10.42 22.64 4.80
CA LEU A 43 11.46 23.65 5.01
C LEU A 43 11.47 24.68 3.88
N GLU A 44 11.48 25.95 4.25
CA GLU A 44 11.64 27.07 3.35
C GLU A 44 13.10 27.24 2.91
N SER A 45 13.32 27.98 1.84
CA SER A 45 14.68 28.24 1.32
C SER A 45 15.59 28.90 2.36
N VAL A 46 15.06 29.84 3.15
CA VAL A 46 15.83 30.57 4.18
C VAL A 46 16.22 29.63 5.32
N GLU A 47 15.31 28.73 5.70
CA GLU A 47 15.57 27.72 6.72
C GLU A 47 16.62 26.72 6.24
N LEU A 48 16.53 26.23 5.00
CA LEU A 48 17.53 25.36 4.39
C LEU A 48 18.94 25.99 4.36
N GLU A 49 19.03 27.29 4.04
CA GLU A 49 20.30 28.01 4.02
C GLU A 49 20.91 28.13 5.42
N SER A 50 20.07 28.28 6.44
CA SER A 50 20.49 28.42 7.84
C SER A 50 20.99 27.12 8.50
N LEU A 51 20.68 25.95 7.92
CA LEU A 51 21.05 24.67 8.50
C LEU A 51 22.57 24.48 8.60
N THR A 52 23.00 23.91 9.72
CA THR A 52 24.36 23.38 9.89
C THR A 52 24.53 22.05 9.13
N PRO A 53 25.78 21.63 8.85
CA PRO A 53 26.03 20.32 8.27
C PRO A 53 25.45 19.15 9.08
N GLU A 54 25.53 19.23 10.41
CA GLU A 54 25.02 18.22 11.33
C GLU A 54 23.49 18.14 11.28
N GLU A 55 22.81 19.29 11.31
CA GLU A 55 21.34 19.35 11.21
C GLU A 55 20.84 18.79 9.88
N CYS A 56 21.58 19.01 8.78
CA CYS A 56 21.26 18.41 7.48
C CYS A 56 21.28 16.87 7.56
N CYS A 57 22.29 16.29 8.21
CA CYS A 57 22.41 14.84 8.39
C CYS A 57 21.29 14.27 9.29
N GLU A 58 21.00 14.94 10.41
CA GLU A 58 19.94 14.53 11.33
C GLU A 58 18.57 14.53 10.65
N LYS A 59 18.23 15.62 9.94
CA LYS A 59 16.97 15.73 9.20
C LYS A 59 16.87 14.71 8.05
N ALA A 60 17.99 14.43 7.36
CA ALA A 60 18.03 13.38 6.35
C ALA A 60 17.72 12.00 6.96
N TYR A 61 18.29 11.69 8.13
CA TYR A 61 18.00 10.44 8.84
C TYR A 61 16.52 10.28 9.19
N VAL A 62 15.88 11.36 9.69
CA VAL A 62 14.45 11.38 9.97
C VAL A 62 13.62 11.15 8.69
N LEU A 63 13.98 11.79 7.57
CA LEU A 63 13.31 11.56 6.29
C LEU A 63 13.46 10.13 5.77
N TYR A 64 14.63 9.50 5.93
CA TYR A 64 14.78 8.09 5.55
C TYR A 64 13.88 7.20 6.40
N GLY A 65 13.79 7.45 7.71
CA GLY A 65 12.84 6.75 8.59
C GLY A 65 11.40 6.88 8.09
N TYR A 66 11.00 8.08 7.68
CA TYR A 66 9.69 8.28 7.09
C TYR A 66 9.51 7.59 5.72
N CYS A 67 10.54 7.57 4.87
CA CYS A 67 10.50 6.82 3.61
C CYS A 67 10.23 5.33 3.85
N HIS A 68 10.87 4.75 4.87
CA HIS A 68 10.64 3.37 5.29
C HIS A 68 9.21 3.16 5.79
N TYR A 69 8.67 4.08 6.60
CA TYR A 69 7.27 4.04 7.02
C TYR A 69 6.32 4.06 5.80
N VAL A 70 6.45 5.03 4.90
CA VAL A 70 5.59 5.15 3.72
C VAL A 70 5.71 3.92 2.81
N GLN A 71 6.92 3.38 2.63
CA GLN A 71 7.13 2.14 1.90
C GLN A 71 6.42 0.96 2.55
N SER A 72 6.42 0.87 3.89
CA SER A 72 5.73 -0.21 4.60
C SER A 72 4.21 -0.14 4.36
N VAL A 73 3.61 1.04 4.42
CA VAL A 73 2.18 1.24 4.11
C VAL A 73 1.87 0.87 2.65
N SER A 74 2.72 1.27 1.70
CA SER A 74 2.58 0.88 0.29
C SER A 74 2.63 -0.63 0.11
N ASN A 75 3.59 -1.30 0.75
CA ASN A 75 3.72 -2.75 0.69
C ASN A 75 2.51 -3.48 1.27
N GLN A 76 1.92 -2.99 2.36
CA GLN A 76 0.68 -3.55 2.92
C GLN A 76 -0.46 -3.53 1.89
N HIS A 77 -0.64 -2.40 1.19
CA HIS A 77 -1.65 -2.29 0.14
C HIS A 77 -1.34 -3.16 -1.08
N ILE A 78 -0.07 -3.31 -1.47
CA ILE A 78 0.34 -4.22 -2.56
C ILE A 78 0.00 -5.68 -2.20
N VAL A 79 0.27 -6.11 -0.96
CA VAL A 79 -0.07 -7.46 -0.49
C VAL A 79 -1.57 -7.67 -0.53
N LYS A 80 -2.35 -6.71 0.00
CA LYS A 80 -3.82 -6.75 0.00
C LYS A 80 -4.39 -6.84 -1.43
N LEU A 81 -3.89 -6.00 -2.34
CA LEU A 81 -4.25 -6.00 -3.76
C LEU A 81 -4.00 -7.38 -4.40
N ASN A 82 -2.78 -7.90 -4.26
CA ASN A 82 -2.39 -9.18 -4.84
C ASN A 82 -3.20 -10.34 -4.28
N TRP A 83 -3.53 -10.28 -2.99
CA TRP A 83 -4.35 -11.30 -2.35
C TRP A 83 -5.79 -11.27 -2.87
N CYS A 84 -6.41 -10.09 -2.96
CA CYS A 84 -7.77 -9.94 -3.49
C CYS A 84 -7.84 -10.42 -4.95
N GLU A 85 -6.85 -10.05 -5.77
CA GLU A 85 -6.76 -10.49 -7.16
C GLU A 85 -6.68 -12.01 -7.27
N LYS A 86 -5.83 -12.66 -6.47
CA LYS A 86 -5.74 -14.13 -6.44
C LYS A 86 -7.06 -14.80 -6.06
N GLN A 87 -7.74 -14.28 -5.04
CA GLN A 87 -9.04 -14.84 -4.61
C GLN A 87 -10.12 -14.66 -5.67
N LEU A 88 -10.23 -13.48 -6.28
CA LEU A 88 -11.18 -13.25 -7.37
C LEU A 88 -10.91 -14.23 -8.53
N ASN A 89 -9.64 -14.41 -8.91
CA ASN A 89 -9.25 -15.36 -9.94
C ASN A 89 -9.62 -16.82 -9.57
N MET A 90 -9.51 -17.20 -8.29
CA MET A 90 -9.95 -18.51 -7.81
C MET A 90 -11.47 -18.69 -7.88
N ILE A 91 -12.25 -17.66 -7.48
CA ILE A 91 -13.72 -17.68 -7.57
C ILE A 91 -14.16 -17.83 -9.02
N VAL A 92 -13.57 -17.03 -9.93
CA VAL A 92 -13.87 -17.09 -11.36
C VAL A 92 -13.53 -18.45 -11.95
N SER A 93 -12.37 -19.02 -11.58
CA SER A 93 -11.94 -20.33 -12.06
C SER A 93 -12.86 -21.46 -11.62
N LYS A 94 -13.45 -21.41 -10.43
CA LYS A 94 -14.44 -22.40 -9.97
C LYS A 94 -15.71 -22.41 -10.82
N GLN A 95 -16.03 -21.29 -11.46
CA GLN A 95 -17.19 -21.13 -12.34
C GLN A 95 -16.81 -21.31 -13.82
N ALA A 96 -15.57 -21.67 -14.13
CA ALA A 96 -15.06 -21.72 -15.50
C ALA A 96 -15.91 -22.58 -16.46
N ASN A 97 -16.50 -23.67 -15.96
CA ASN A 97 -17.33 -24.59 -16.74
C ASN A 97 -18.67 -23.97 -17.21
N GLN A 98 -19.07 -22.83 -16.64
CA GLN A 98 -20.31 -22.13 -16.98
C GLN A 98 -20.12 -21.17 -18.16
N PHE A 99 -18.88 -20.87 -18.53
CA PHE A 99 -18.58 -19.90 -19.57
C PHE A 99 -18.24 -20.57 -20.89
N ASP A 100 -18.62 -19.91 -21.98
CA ASP A 100 -18.21 -20.31 -23.31
C ASP A 100 -16.66 -20.31 -23.45
N LYS A 101 -16.14 -21.25 -24.24
CA LYS A 101 -14.70 -21.43 -24.45
C LYS A 101 -14.05 -20.19 -25.08
N TYR A 102 -14.78 -19.44 -25.90
CA TYR A 102 -14.31 -18.26 -26.63
C TYR A 102 -14.57 -16.94 -25.89
N MET A 103 -15.32 -16.96 -24.79
CA MET A 103 -15.57 -15.77 -23.98
C MET A 103 -14.25 -15.23 -23.41
N LYS A 104 -14.05 -13.91 -23.49
CA LYS A 104 -12.83 -13.25 -23.01
C LYS A 104 -12.72 -13.36 -21.49
N TRP A 105 -11.49 -13.43 -20.98
CA TRP A 105 -11.23 -13.50 -19.54
C TRP A 105 -11.91 -12.37 -18.75
N GLU A 106 -11.78 -11.13 -19.22
CA GLU A 106 -12.39 -9.96 -18.58
C GLU A 106 -13.91 -10.10 -18.47
N GLN A 107 -14.57 -10.60 -19.52
CA GLN A 107 -16.01 -10.81 -19.49
C GLN A 107 -16.38 -11.89 -18.46
N LYS A 108 -15.62 -12.99 -18.37
CA LYS A 108 -15.82 -14.03 -17.35
C LYS A 108 -15.65 -13.44 -15.94
N TYR A 109 -14.57 -12.68 -15.75
CA TYR A 109 -14.21 -12.05 -14.48
C TYR A 109 -15.32 -11.13 -13.97
N TYR A 110 -15.78 -10.18 -14.79
CA TYR A 110 -16.84 -9.25 -14.39
C TYR A 110 -18.22 -9.91 -14.28
N THR A 111 -18.50 -10.95 -15.06
CA THR A 111 -19.76 -11.72 -14.91
C THR A 111 -19.82 -12.39 -13.54
N VAL A 112 -18.73 -12.99 -13.08
CA VAL A 112 -18.67 -13.63 -11.76
C VAL A 112 -18.81 -12.59 -10.65
N ILE A 113 -18.10 -11.48 -10.76
CA ILE A 113 -18.21 -10.37 -9.81
C ILE A 113 -19.66 -9.88 -9.76
N ASP A 114 -20.33 -9.71 -10.90
CA ASP A 114 -21.70 -9.19 -10.89
C ASP A 114 -22.71 -10.15 -10.25
N ASN A 115 -22.48 -11.46 -10.31
CA ASN A 115 -23.41 -12.47 -9.82
C ASN A 115 -23.11 -12.98 -8.40
N ASP A 116 -21.99 -12.59 -7.79
CA ASP A 116 -21.56 -13.06 -6.46
C ASP A 116 -21.30 -11.86 -5.52
N GLU A 117 -22.13 -11.73 -4.48
CA GLU A 117 -22.05 -10.61 -3.53
C GLU A 117 -20.70 -10.54 -2.80
N PHE A 118 -20.10 -11.69 -2.49
CA PHE A 118 -18.79 -11.75 -1.86
C PHE A 118 -17.70 -11.30 -2.85
N ALA A 119 -17.79 -11.73 -4.11
CA ALA A 119 -16.88 -11.27 -5.16
C ALA A 119 -16.99 -9.75 -5.40
N LYS A 120 -18.18 -9.15 -5.33
CA LYS A 120 -18.37 -7.69 -5.38
C LYS A 120 -17.60 -6.98 -4.27
N LYS A 121 -17.83 -7.36 -3.02
CA LYS A 121 -17.16 -6.76 -1.84
C LYS A 121 -15.64 -6.92 -1.92
N LEU A 122 -15.17 -8.09 -2.32
CA LEU A 122 -13.74 -8.35 -2.52
C LEU A 122 -13.13 -7.48 -3.64
N PHE A 123 -13.89 -7.26 -4.72
CA PHE A 123 -13.48 -6.37 -5.81
C PHE A 123 -13.43 -4.91 -5.36
N GLU A 124 -14.35 -4.44 -4.53
CA GLU A 124 -14.30 -3.09 -3.94
C GLU A 124 -13.04 -2.90 -3.09
N VAL A 125 -12.69 -3.88 -2.24
CA VAL A 125 -11.45 -3.85 -1.46
C VAL A 125 -10.21 -3.87 -2.35
N LYS A 126 -10.23 -4.66 -3.44
CA LYS A 126 -9.17 -4.66 -4.45
C LYS A 126 -8.96 -3.25 -5.03
N LEU A 127 -10.04 -2.60 -5.49
CA LEU A 127 -9.99 -1.25 -6.08
C LEU A 127 -9.49 -0.21 -5.07
N ALA A 128 -9.92 -0.30 -3.81
CA ALA A 128 -9.43 0.57 -2.75
C ALA A 128 -7.93 0.38 -2.51
N ALA A 129 -7.45 -0.87 -2.44
CA ALA A 129 -6.03 -1.17 -2.27
C ALA A 129 -5.20 -0.69 -3.47
N GLU A 130 -5.66 -0.93 -4.69
CA GLU A 130 -5.02 -0.45 -5.93
C GLU A 130 -4.89 1.07 -5.95
N SER A 131 -5.97 1.78 -5.60
CA SER A 131 -5.96 3.25 -5.52
C SER A 131 -4.94 3.76 -4.51
N ARG A 132 -4.77 3.07 -3.38
CA ARG A 132 -3.76 3.44 -2.36
C ARG A 132 -2.35 3.18 -2.84
N VAL A 133 -2.10 2.08 -3.53
CA VAL A 133 -0.79 1.81 -4.16
C VAL A 133 -0.45 2.89 -5.18
N MET A 134 -1.39 3.23 -6.07
CA MET A 134 -1.20 4.29 -7.06
C MET A 134 -0.95 5.66 -6.42
N TRP A 135 -1.65 5.97 -5.32
CA TRP A 135 -1.46 7.23 -4.61
C TRP A 135 -0.09 7.32 -3.91
N LEU A 136 0.42 6.20 -3.39
CA LEU A 136 1.72 6.11 -2.75
C LEU A 136 2.88 5.96 -3.75
N ASP A 137 2.57 5.63 -5.00
CA ASP A 137 3.56 5.46 -6.04
C ASP A 137 4.39 6.74 -6.20
N ASN A 138 5.68 6.57 -6.42
CA ASN A 138 6.69 7.64 -6.52
C ASN A 138 6.90 8.52 -5.27
N LYS A 139 5.97 8.61 -4.31
CA LYS A 139 6.13 9.43 -3.09
C LYS A 139 7.38 9.05 -2.29
N VAL A 140 7.65 7.74 -2.14
CA VAL A 140 8.84 7.25 -1.45
C VAL A 140 10.13 7.69 -2.16
N ARG A 141 10.13 7.66 -3.50
CA ARG A 141 11.29 8.09 -4.29
C ARG A 141 11.54 9.58 -4.11
N ASP A 142 10.49 10.39 -4.13
CA ASP A 142 10.61 11.84 -4.06
C ASP A 142 11.05 12.27 -2.65
N LEU A 143 10.52 11.66 -1.60
CA LEU A 143 10.99 11.86 -0.22
C LEU A 143 12.45 11.43 -0.03
N ARG A 144 12.85 10.31 -0.64
CA ARG A 144 14.25 9.85 -0.61
C ARG A 144 15.19 10.87 -1.27
N ARG A 145 14.79 11.46 -2.39
CA ARG A 145 15.56 12.52 -3.06
C ARG A 145 15.71 13.77 -2.19
N MET A 146 14.70 14.12 -1.38
CA MET A 146 14.83 15.22 -0.41
C MET A 146 15.89 14.90 0.65
N ALA A 147 15.89 13.68 1.20
CA ALA A 147 16.91 13.24 2.14
C ALA A 147 18.32 13.25 1.51
N ASP A 148 18.45 12.73 0.29
CA ASP A 148 19.71 12.74 -0.47
C ASP A 148 20.21 14.18 -0.70
N SER A 149 19.30 15.12 -0.99
CA SER A 149 19.63 16.54 -1.18
C SER A 149 20.16 17.19 0.11
N LEU A 150 19.61 16.84 1.27
CA LEU A 150 20.13 17.29 2.56
C LEU A 150 21.54 16.74 2.84
N LEU A 151 21.80 15.47 2.51
CA LEU A 151 23.15 14.91 2.63
C LEU A 151 24.16 15.58 1.71
N GLU A 152 23.76 15.91 0.48
CA GLU A 152 24.60 16.69 -0.44
C GLU A 152 24.87 18.09 0.11
N LEU A 153 23.86 18.76 0.66
CA LEU A 153 24.00 20.09 1.27
C LEU A 153 24.96 20.07 2.46
N SER A 154 24.84 19.05 3.33
CA SER A 154 25.75 18.83 4.46
C SER A 154 27.21 18.80 3.99
N ARG A 155 27.52 17.95 2.99
CA ARG A 155 28.87 17.81 2.43
C ARG A 155 29.42 19.13 1.87
N ARG A 156 28.58 19.94 1.23
CA ARG A 156 28.97 21.24 0.68
C ARG A 156 29.24 22.28 1.77
N LYS A 157 28.55 22.19 2.90
CA LYS A 157 28.71 23.12 4.04
C LYS A 157 29.89 22.74 4.95
N SER A 158 30.31 21.48 4.94
CA SER A 158 31.47 21.00 5.72
C SER A 158 32.83 21.24 5.06
N GLY A 159 32.87 21.58 3.77
CA GLY A 159 34.08 21.82 2.99
C GLY A 159 34.30 23.30 2.70
#